data_AF-A0A2A5M5C1-F1
#
_entry.id   AF-A0A2A5M5C1-F1
#
_cell.length_a   1.000
_cell.length_b   1.000
_cell.length_c   1.000
_cell.angle_alpha   90.00
_cell.angle_beta   90.00
_cell.angle_gamma   90.00
#
_symmetry.space_group_name_H-M   'P 1'
#
loop_
_entity.id
_entity.type
_entity.pdbx_description
1 polymer ?
#
loop_
_entity_poly.entity_id
_entity_poly.type
_entity_poly.pdbx_seq_one_letter_code
_entity_poly.pdbx_strand_id
1 'polypeptide(L)'
;GLVLTLILQILTMNLPLSGLLGFVLMVILGGVEFSKVNEVFDDGLKMMGFIAFVILVAAGYGEVLKESGSVVELVNSVVPWMEQSKFLAVFFMLLIGLIITMGIGTSFGTIPIIATLF
;
A
#
# COMPACT_ATOMS: atom_id res chain seq x y z
N GLY A 1 -2.26 -22.06 2.21
CA GLY A 1 -1.32 -20.92 2.21
C GLY A 1 -1.93 -19.72 2.91
N LEU A 2 -2.80 -18.98 2.22
CA LEU A 2 -3.34 -17.68 2.68
C LEU A 2 -4.07 -17.75 4.04
N VAL A 3 -4.92 -18.75 4.25
CA VAL A 3 -5.61 -18.93 5.56
C VAL A 3 -4.60 -19.19 6.69
N LEU A 4 -3.56 -19.98 6.43
CA LEU A 4 -2.52 -20.29 7.43
C LEU A 4 -1.65 -19.06 7.74
N THR A 5 -1.26 -18.29 6.73
CA THR A 5 -0.50 -17.05 6.93
C THR A 5 -1.30 -16.03 7.73
N LEU A 6 -2.62 -15.96 7.51
CA LEU A 6 -3.53 -15.07 8.23
C LEU A 6 -3.67 -15.47 9.71
N ILE A 7 -3.81 -16.77 9.99
CA ILE A 7 -3.84 -17.29 11.37
C ILE A 7 -2.53 -16.95 12.11
N LEU A 8 -1.38 -17.20 11.46
CA LEU A 8 -0.07 -16.87 12.02
C LEU A 8 0.09 -15.36 12.24
N GLN A 9 -0.43 -14.54 11.33
CA GLN A 9 -0.39 -13.08 11.44
C GLN A 9 -1.18 -12.56 12.63
N ILE A 10 -2.36 -13.11 12.89
CA ILE A 10 -3.20 -12.71 14.03
C ILE A 10 -2.52 -13.10 15.35
N LEU A 11 -1.89 -14.28 15.43
CA LEU A 11 -1.22 -14.75 16.65
C LEU A 11 0.09 -14.00 16.93
N THR A 12 0.90 -13.80 15.89
CA THR A 12 2.26 -13.26 16.04
C THR A 12 2.27 -11.72 16.02
N MET A 13 1.21 -11.09 15.51
CA MET A 13 1.09 -9.64 15.27
C MET A 13 2.28 -9.02 14.51
N ASN A 14 3.07 -9.86 13.85
CA ASN A 14 4.31 -9.49 13.16
C ASN A 14 4.20 -9.94 11.70
N LEU A 15 4.03 -8.96 10.82
CA LEU A 15 3.86 -9.15 9.38
C LEU A 15 5.05 -9.91 8.74
N PRO A 16 6.32 -9.47 8.90
CA PRO A 16 7.48 -10.20 8.38
C PRO A 16 7.57 -11.66 8.84
N LEU A 17 7.43 -11.90 10.14
CA LEU A 17 7.59 -13.23 10.72
C LEU A 17 6.48 -14.19 10.25
N SER A 18 5.26 -13.68 10.11
CA SER A 18 4.10 -14.45 9.65
C SER A 18 4.17 -14.77 8.15
N GLY A 19 4.73 -13.86 7.35
CA GLY A 19 5.02 -14.10 5.94
C GLY A 19 6.05 -15.20 5.75
N LEU A 20 7.14 -15.17 6.54
CA LEU A 20 8.20 -16.18 6.48
C LEU A 20 7.71 -17.57 6.92
N LEU A 21 7.01 -17.65 8.06
CA LEU A 21 6.40 -18.90 8.53
C LEU A 21 5.35 -19.43 7.55
N GLY A 22 4.56 -18.54 6.97
CA GLY A 22 3.59 -18.86 5.93
C GLY A 22 4.21 -19.42 4.67
N PHE A 23 5.34 -18.87 4.24
CA PHE A 23 6.12 -19.37 3.11
C PHE A 23 6.71 -20.75 3.40
N VAL A 24 7.33 -20.95 4.57
CA VAL A 24 7.86 -22.26 5.00
C VAL A 24 6.75 -23.31 4.99
N LEU A 25 5.56 -22.99 5.49
CA LEU A 25 4.41 -23.88 5.43
C LEU A 25 3.95 -24.15 4.00
N MET A 26 3.95 -23.17 3.09
CA MET A 26 3.63 -23.42 1.68
C MET A 26 4.59 -24.42 1.03
N VAL A 27 5.88 -24.38 1.38
CA VAL A 27 6.87 -25.35 0.89
C VAL A 27 6.58 -26.75 1.45
N ILE A 28 6.31 -26.88 2.75
CA ILE A 28 6.03 -28.17 3.40
C ILE A 28 4.72 -28.80 2.89
N LEU A 29 3.68 -27.99 2.68
CA LEU A 29 2.39 -28.45 2.15
C LEU A 29 2.42 -28.73 0.63
N GLY A 30 3.57 -28.59 -0.04
CA GLY A 30 3.72 -28.86 -1.47
C GLY A 30 3.13 -27.79 -2.40
N GLY A 31 2.83 -26.59 -1.87
CA GLY A 31 2.41 -25.44 -2.69
C GLY A 31 3.56 -24.81 -3.49
N VAL A 32 4.81 -25.06 -3.09
CA VAL A 32 6.03 -24.66 -3.80
C VAL A 32 6.97 -25.87 -3.84
N GLU A 33 7.51 -26.18 -5.02
CA GLU A 33 8.51 -27.23 -5.17
C GLU A 33 9.78 -26.89 -4.37
N PHE A 34 10.27 -27.81 -3.54
CA PHE A 34 11.49 -27.62 -2.73
C PHE A 34 12.71 -27.19 -3.57
N SER A 35 12.80 -27.66 -4.83
CA SER A 35 13.89 -27.29 -5.74
C SER A 35 13.81 -25.84 -6.25
N LYS A 36 12.64 -25.21 -6.21
CA LYS A 36 12.38 -23.86 -6.73
C LYS A 36 12.27 -22.80 -5.63
N VAL A 37 12.44 -23.20 -4.36
CA VAL A 37 12.32 -22.30 -3.20
C VAL A 37 13.24 -21.08 -3.33
N ASN A 38 14.50 -21.31 -3.70
CA ASN A 38 15.47 -20.23 -3.86
C ASN A 38 15.09 -19.27 -5.01
N GLU A 39 14.64 -19.81 -6.14
CA GLU A 39 14.23 -19.03 -7.31
C GLU A 39 13.02 -18.14 -6.99
N VAL A 40 11.99 -18.71 -6.36
CA VAL A 40 10.78 -17.98 -5.95
C VAL A 40 11.12 -16.90 -4.90
N PHE A 41 12.03 -17.20 -3.99
CA PHE A 41 12.45 -16.24 -2.96
C PHE A 41 13.27 -15.09 -3.56
N ASP A 42 14.23 -15.39 -4.44
CA ASP A 42 15.07 -14.40 -5.12
C ASP A 42 14.25 -13.47 -6.02
N ASP A 43 13.29 -14.02 -6.77
CA ASP A 43 12.40 -13.20 -7.60
C ASP A 43 11.44 -12.36 -6.75
N GLY A 44 10.98 -12.90 -5.62
CA GLY A 44 10.25 -12.15 -4.61
C GLY A 44 11.06 -10.96 -4.09
N LEU A 45 12.33 -11.16 -3.75
CA LEU A 45 13.23 -10.11 -3.28
C LEU A 45 13.50 -9.05 -4.36
N LYS A 46 13.73 -9.44 -5.61
CA LYS A 46 13.90 -8.49 -6.74
C LYS A 46 12.67 -7.60 -6.90
N MET A 47 11.47 -8.19 -6.87
CA MET A 47 10.22 -7.44 -6.94
C MET A 47 10.06 -6.49 -5.75
N MET A 48 10.32 -6.96 -4.53
CA MET A 48 10.25 -6.13 -3.32
C MET A 48 11.26 -4.97 -3.34
N GLY A 49 12.47 -5.19 -3.86
CA GLY A 49 13.48 -4.14 -4.01
C GLY A 49 13.01 -3.03 -4.94
N PHE A 50 12.40 -3.38 -6.08
CA PHE A 50 11.79 -2.40 -6.98
C PHE A 50 10.62 -1.64 -6.32
N ILE A 51 9.73 -2.36 -5.63
CA ILE A 51 8.61 -1.76 -4.92
C ILE A 51 9.08 -0.81 -3.82
N ALA A 52 10.11 -1.18 -3.05
CA ALA A 52 10.69 -0.33 -2.01
C ALA A 52 11.25 0.98 -2.59
N PHE A 53 11.90 0.92 -3.75
CA PHE A 53 12.36 2.11 -4.46
C PHE A 53 11.21 3.00 -4.90
N VAL A 54 10.15 2.43 -5.50
CA VAL A 54 8.94 3.19 -5.90
C VAL A 54 8.26 3.83 -4.68
N ILE A 55 8.15 3.10 -3.57
CA ILE A 55 7.57 3.58 -2.32
C ILE A 55 8.40 4.74 -1.74
N LEU A 56 9.73 4.66 -1.77
CA LEU A 56 10.61 5.75 -1.30
C LEU A 56 10.39 7.04 -2.09
N VAL A 57 10.35 6.95 -3.43
CA VAL A 57 10.11 8.11 -4.30
C VAL A 57 8.69 8.66 -4.09
N ALA A 58 7.68 7.78 -3.99
CA ALA A 58 6.31 8.19 -3.72
C ALA A 58 6.15 8.86 -2.35
N ALA A 59 6.82 8.36 -1.30
CA ALA A 59 6.84 9.00 0.00
C ALA A 59 7.40 10.44 -0.07
N GLY A 60 8.49 10.64 -0.82
CA GLY A 60 9.05 11.97 -1.06
C GLY A 60 8.08 12.90 -1.81
N TYR A 61 7.38 12.39 -2.84
CA TYR A 61 6.35 13.17 -3.53
C TYR A 61 5.18 13.55 -2.61
N GLY A 62 4.73 12.64 -1.74
CA GLY A 62 3.70 12.90 -0.74
C GLY A 62 4.10 13.99 0.24
N GLU A 63 5.36 13.97 0.70
CA GLU A 63 5.87 15.00 1.61
C GLU A 63 5.90 16.38 0.93
N VAL A 64 6.32 16.47 -0.33
CA VAL A 64 6.27 17.72 -1.10
C VAL A 64 4.84 18.22 -1.28
N LEU A 65 3.88 17.32 -1.56
CA LEU A 65 2.46 17.70 -1.63
C LEU A 65 1.94 18.25 -0.30
N LYS A 66 2.38 17.67 0.82
CA LYS A 66 2.03 18.12 2.17
C LYS A 66 2.66 19.48 2.52
N GLU A 67 3.96 19.66 2.25
CA GLU A 67 4.66 20.94 2.46
C GLU A 67 4.13 22.05 1.54
N SER A 68 3.71 21.72 0.32
CA SER A 68 3.18 22.70 -0.63
C SER A 68 1.86 23.32 -0.19
N GLY A 69 1.14 22.70 0.75
CA GLY A 69 -0.20 23.14 1.16
C GLY A 69 -1.29 23.01 0.08
N SER A 70 -0.94 22.63 -1.16
CA SER A 70 -1.86 22.56 -2.29
C SER A 70 -3.01 21.57 -2.06
N VAL A 71 -2.72 20.47 -1.37
CA VAL A 71 -3.74 19.46 -1.01
C VAL A 71 -4.73 20.03 0.01
N VAL A 72 -4.25 20.82 0.97
CA VAL A 72 -5.07 21.45 2.00
C VAL A 72 -5.97 22.54 1.39
N GLU A 73 -5.45 23.35 0.46
CA GLU A 73 -6.25 24.31 -0.29
C GLU A 73 -7.32 23.63 -1.16
N LEU A 74 -6.98 22.52 -1.82
CA LEU A 74 -7.91 21.74 -2.64
C LEU A 74 -9.05 21.17 -1.77
N VAL A 75 -8.73 20.62 -0.60
CA VAL A 75 -9.72 20.11 0.35
C VAL A 75 -10.60 21.24 0.87
N ASN A 76 -10.00 22.35 1.34
CA ASN A 76 -10.74 23.50 1.87
C ASN A 76 -11.68 24.15 0.84
N SER A 77 -11.33 24.12 -0.44
CA SER A 77 -12.19 24.62 -1.53
C SER A 77 -13.46 23.78 -1.72
N VAL A 78 -13.41 22.51 -1.34
CA VAL A 78 -14.49 21.54 -1.51
C VAL A 78 -15.28 21.33 -0.22
N VAL A 79 -14.70 21.62 0.96
CA VAL A 79 -15.36 21.56 2.29
C VAL A 79 -16.76 22.20 2.32
N PRO A 80 -17.01 23.41 1.76
CA PRO A 80 -18.35 24.01 1.76
C PRO A 80 -19.41 23.16 1.03
N TRP A 81 -18.99 22.34 0.07
CA TRP A 81 -19.84 21.41 -0.67
C TRP A 81 -20.01 20.07 0.07
N MET A 82 -19.08 19.75 0.98
CA MET A 82 -19.09 18.52 1.78
C MET A 82 -20.00 18.63 3.01
N GLU A 83 -20.21 19.84 3.55
CA GLU A 83 -21.06 20.08 4.72
C GLU A 83 -22.55 19.78 4.49
N GLN A 84 -23.02 19.80 3.23
CA GLN A 84 -24.42 19.56 2.91
C GLN A 84 -24.81 18.07 2.92
N SER A 85 -23.87 17.14 2.66
CA SER A 85 -24.17 15.71 2.59
C SER A 85 -22.92 14.82 2.72
N LYS A 86 -22.98 13.81 3.60
CA LYS A 86 -21.95 12.76 3.74
C LYS A 86 -21.65 12.05 2.41
N PHE A 87 -22.63 11.93 1.52
CA PHE A 87 -22.43 11.28 0.22
C PHE A 87 -21.53 12.12 -0.71
N LEU A 88 -21.77 13.43 -0.77
CA LEU A 88 -20.91 14.36 -1.52
C LEU A 88 -19.50 14.39 -0.93
N ALA A 89 -19.38 14.38 0.40
CA ALA A 89 -18.09 14.34 1.08
C ALA A 89 -17.23 13.13 0.67
N VAL A 90 -17.81 11.92 0.66
CA VAL A 90 -17.12 10.70 0.25
C VAL A 90 -16.78 10.74 -1.24
N PHE A 91 -17.68 11.22 -2.10
CA PHE A 91 -17.44 11.35 -3.53
C PHE A 91 -16.24 12.25 -3.83
N PHE A 92 -16.18 13.44 -3.20
CA PHE A 92 -15.05 14.35 -3.39
C PHE A 92 -13.75 13.83 -2.79
N MET A 93 -13.77 13.17 -1.62
CA MET A 93 -12.57 12.53 -1.08
C MET A 93 -12.02 11.42 -2.00
N LEU A 94 -12.91 10.60 -2.58
CA LEU A 94 -12.51 9.59 -3.55
C LEU A 94 -11.95 10.21 -4.84
N LEU A 95 -12.56 11.30 -5.33
CA LEU A 95 -12.12 11.98 -6.54
C LEU A 95 -10.74 12.62 -6.35
N ILE A 96 -10.53 13.30 -5.22
CA ILE A 96 -9.23 13.88 -4.85
C ILE A 96 -8.18 12.77 -4.72
N GLY A 97 -8.49 11.70 -3.98
CA GLY A 97 -7.62 10.53 -3.87
C GLY A 97 -7.29 9.91 -5.24
N LEU A 98 -8.26 9.84 -6.15
CA LEU A 98 -8.07 9.32 -7.50
C LEU A 98 -7.14 10.21 -8.34
N ILE A 99 -7.31 11.53 -8.32
CA ILE A 99 -6.43 12.47 -9.04
C ILE A 99 -4.99 12.34 -8.55
N ILE A 100 -4.82 12.33 -7.22
CA ILE A 100 -3.50 12.24 -6.59
C ILE A 100 -2.82 10.90 -6.92
N THR A 101 -3.56 9.80 -6.86
CA THR A 101 -3.03 8.46 -7.17
C THR A 101 -2.73 8.26 -8.66
N MET A 102 -3.51 8.88 -9.55
CA MET A 102 -3.28 8.87 -10.99
C MET A 102 -2.03 9.67 -11.39
N GLY A 103 -1.67 10.72 -10.64
CA GLY A 103 -0.47 11.52 -10.87
C GLY A 103 0.86 10.75 -10.78
N ILE A 104 0.94 9.69 -9.97
CA ILE A 104 2.13 8.83 -9.88
C ILE A 104 2.13 7.71 -10.91
N GLY A 105 0.94 7.21 -11.31
CA GLY A 105 0.82 6.15 -12.30
C GLY A 105 1.31 4.77 -11.86
N THR A 106 1.52 4.53 -10.55
CA THR A 106 1.91 3.21 -10.02
C THR A 106 1.02 2.78 -8.85
N SER A 107 0.52 1.53 -8.88
CA SER A 107 -0.36 1.00 -7.83
C SER A 107 0.30 0.86 -6.46
N PHE A 108 1.64 0.72 -6.40
CA PHE A 108 2.40 0.64 -5.14
C PHE A 108 2.73 2.01 -4.55
N GLY A 109 2.94 3.02 -5.41
CA GLY A 109 3.19 4.40 -4.98
C GLY A 109 1.97 5.09 -4.35
N THR A 110 0.78 4.50 -4.43
CA THR A 110 -0.42 5.07 -3.80
C THR A 110 -0.41 4.94 -2.27
N ILE A 111 0.25 3.94 -1.70
CA ILE A 111 0.24 3.65 -0.25
C ILE A 111 0.84 4.81 0.57
N PRO A 112 2.06 5.33 0.26
CA PRO A 112 2.65 6.42 1.04
C PRO A 112 1.89 7.73 0.88
N ILE A 113 1.30 7.96 -0.30
CA ILE A 113 0.57 9.19 -0.59
C ILE A 113 -0.74 9.26 0.18
N ILE A 114 -1.49 8.17 0.21
CA ILE A 114 -2.72 8.12 1.00
C ILE A 114 -2.41 8.34 2.49
N ALA A 115 -1.25 7.86 2.98
CA ALA A 115 -0.80 8.14 4.34
C ALA A 115 -0.47 9.62 4.62
N THR A 116 -0.31 10.45 3.59
CA THR A 116 -0.18 11.92 3.77
C THR A 116 -1.53 12.65 3.81
N LEU A 117 -2.61 11.98 3.37
CA LEU A 117 -3.98 12.52 3.40
C LEU A 117 -4.69 12.28 4.74
N PHE A 118 -4.16 11.38 5.57
CA PHE A 118 -4.67 11.01 6.90
C PHE A 118 -3.70 11.45 8.00
#